data_AF-A0A1S9N9R8-F1
#
_entry.id   AF-A0A1S9N9R8-F1
#
_cell.length_a   1.000
_cell.length_b   1.000
_cell.length_c   1.000
_cell.angle_alpha   90.00
_cell.angle_beta   90.00
_cell.angle_gamma   90.00
#
_symmetry.space_group_name_H-M   'P 1'
#
loop_
_entity.id
_entity.type
_entity.pdbx_description
1 polymer ?
#
loop_
_entity_poly.entity_id
_entity_poly.type
_entity_poly.pdbx_seq_one_letter_code
_entity_poly.pdbx_strand_id
1 'polypeptide(L)'
;MELTKTQLLKLVEGLKDEDSVLETLKGVEGISSPFDVAKLTVDDYKSILEKNEGIKGYYTSSFDTAVSHAVENHDKKFMAEKFPTLLEEAIKAKSLEGLTPEQKEIAELKAWKEQAEKEKAEAGIKAKYSKVLSDKGIKNTEIIDLIKLSDNDETNTAVIDKVVNLINSSIQEGVKNKFGDNAYTPPSQEVNKDPLISQLNEIMGVK
;
A
#
# COMPACT_ATOMS: atom_id res chain seq x y z
N MET A 1 -27.65 -45.67 -27.56
CA MET A 1 -28.27 -47.01 -27.64
C MET A 1 -27.12 -48.01 -27.72
N GLU A 2 -27.08 -49.02 -26.85
CA GLU A 2 -25.98 -50.00 -26.90
C GLU A 2 -26.30 -51.07 -27.96
N LEU A 3 -25.31 -51.37 -28.81
CA LEU A 3 -25.43 -52.37 -29.85
C LEU A 3 -25.42 -53.77 -29.21
N THR A 4 -26.46 -54.57 -29.44
CA THR A 4 -26.55 -55.91 -28.86
C THR A 4 -25.81 -56.94 -29.70
N LYS A 5 -25.33 -58.02 -29.05
CA LYS A 5 -24.66 -59.15 -29.72
C LYS A 5 -25.47 -59.72 -30.90
N THR A 6 -26.79 -59.80 -30.74
CA THR A 6 -27.71 -60.29 -31.78
C THR A 6 -27.75 -59.38 -33.00
N GLN A 7 -27.65 -58.06 -32.81
CA GLN A 7 -27.62 -57.09 -33.92
C GLN A 7 -26.27 -57.13 -34.65
N LEU A 8 -25.17 -57.32 -33.93
CA LEU A 8 -23.84 -57.51 -34.53
C LEU A 8 -23.76 -58.77 -35.39
N LEU A 9 -24.25 -59.91 -34.89
CA LEU A 9 -24.25 -61.17 -35.63
C LEU A 9 -24.99 -61.05 -36.97
N LYS A 10 -26.19 -60.46 -36.97
CA LYS A 10 -26.95 -60.24 -38.20
C LYS A 10 -26.22 -59.36 -39.22
N LEU A 11 -25.43 -58.38 -38.74
CA LEU A 11 -24.68 -57.49 -39.61
C LEU A 11 -23.51 -58.20 -40.30
N VAL A 12 -22.86 -59.12 -39.57
CA VAL A 12 -21.69 -59.88 -40.04
C VAL A 12 -22.10 -61.09 -40.89
N GLU A 13 -23.22 -61.75 -40.56
CA GLU A 13 -23.75 -62.90 -41.34
C GLU A 13 -24.14 -62.52 -42.78
N GLY A 14 -24.42 -61.24 -43.06
CA GLY A 14 -24.73 -60.75 -44.41
C GLY A 14 -23.50 -60.42 -45.26
N LEU A 15 -22.29 -60.52 -44.71
CA LEU A 15 -21.04 -60.25 -45.43
C LEU A 15 -20.54 -61.50 -46.13
N LYS A 16 -19.94 -61.32 -47.31
CA LYS A 16 -19.21 -62.38 -47.99
C LYS A 16 -17.86 -62.60 -47.29
N ASP A 17 -17.27 -63.78 -47.46
CA ASP A 17 -15.98 -64.14 -46.83
C ASP A 17 -14.82 -63.18 -47.15
N GLU A 18 -14.94 -62.39 -48.22
CA GLU A 18 -13.90 -61.46 -48.69
C GLU A 18 -14.20 -59.99 -48.35
N ASP A 19 -15.37 -59.71 -47.76
CA ASP A 19 -15.75 -58.34 -47.38
C ASP A 19 -15.03 -57.89 -46.10
N SER A 20 -14.58 -56.63 -46.07
CA SER A 20 -13.92 -56.06 -44.89
C SER A 20 -14.93 -55.75 -43.78
N VAL A 21 -14.91 -56.57 -42.74
CA VAL A 21 -15.70 -56.36 -41.50
C VAL A 21 -15.46 -54.97 -40.92
N LEU A 22 -14.22 -54.45 -40.99
CA LEU A 22 -13.90 -53.15 -40.44
C LEU A 22 -14.60 -52.00 -41.19
N GLU A 23 -14.74 -52.10 -42.51
CA GLU A 23 -15.47 -51.08 -43.29
C GLU A 23 -16.97 -51.15 -43.04
N THR A 24 -17.54 -52.34 -42.86
CA THR A 24 -18.97 -52.51 -42.56
C THR A 24 -19.35 -51.97 -41.18
N LEU A 25 -18.44 -52.06 -40.20
CA LEU A 25 -18.68 -51.57 -38.85
C LEU A 25 -18.46 -50.05 -38.72
N LYS A 26 -17.82 -49.40 -39.69
CA LYS A 26 -17.69 -47.93 -39.71
C LYS A 26 -19.05 -47.30 -39.99
N GLY A 27 -19.60 -46.60 -39.00
CA GLY A 27 -20.86 -45.87 -39.11
C GLY A 27 -22.07 -46.58 -38.50
N VAL A 28 -21.90 -47.77 -37.91
CA VAL A 28 -22.93 -48.40 -37.08
C VAL A 28 -23.07 -47.64 -35.77
N GLU A 29 -24.29 -47.19 -35.47
CA GLU A 29 -24.58 -46.49 -34.22
C GLU A 29 -24.26 -47.39 -33.01
N GLY A 30 -23.40 -46.90 -32.10
CA GLY A 30 -22.91 -47.67 -30.95
C GLY A 30 -21.56 -48.36 -31.16
N ILE A 31 -20.99 -48.33 -32.36
CA ILE A 31 -19.59 -48.73 -32.62
C ILE A 31 -18.76 -47.46 -32.79
N SER A 32 -17.77 -47.25 -31.91
CA SER A 32 -16.80 -46.19 -32.11
C SER A 32 -15.96 -46.50 -33.35
N SER A 33 -15.85 -45.53 -34.26
CA SER A 33 -14.92 -45.61 -35.38
C SER A 33 -13.51 -45.99 -34.91
N PRO A 34 -12.72 -46.71 -35.74
CA PRO A 34 -11.35 -47.03 -35.39
C PRO A 34 -10.59 -45.75 -35.03
N PHE A 35 -10.02 -45.73 -33.82
CA PHE A 35 -9.23 -44.59 -33.34
C PHE A 35 -7.85 -44.63 -34.00
N ASP A 36 -7.72 -43.92 -35.12
CA ASP A 36 -6.46 -43.80 -35.85
C ASP A 36 -5.62 -42.64 -35.31
N VAL A 37 -4.69 -42.98 -34.41
CA VAL A 37 -3.78 -42.00 -33.77
C VAL A 37 -2.94 -41.23 -34.80
N ALA A 38 -2.64 -41.84 -35.95
CA ALA A 38 -1.78 -41.22 -36.97
C ALA A 38 -2.49 -40.11 -37.75
N LYS A 39 -3.82 -40.02 -37.70
CA LYS A 39 -4.63 -38.99 -38.40
C LYS A 39 -5.23 -37.96 -37.46
N LEU A 40 -4.92 -38.03 -36.17
CA LEU A 40 -5.47 -37.12 -35.17
C LEU A 40 -5.02 -35.68 -35.47
N THR A 41 -5.98 -34.76 -35.58
CA THR A 41 -5.68 -33.34 -35.71
C THR A 41 -5.56 -32.65 -34.35
N VAL A 42 -5.06 -31.42 -34.34
CA VAL A 42 -4.98 -30.61 -33.11
C VAL A 42 -6.38 -30.33 -32.55
N ASP A 43 -7.38 -30.12 -33.40
CA ASP A 43 -8.74 -29.85 -32.95
C ASP A 43 -9.42 -31.11 -32.40
N ASP A 44 -9.09 -32.29 -32.92
CA ASP A 44 -9.50 -33.57 -32.32
C ASP A 44 -8.88 -33.75 -30.93
N TYR A 45 -7.60 -33.41 -30.78
CA TYR A 45 -6.93 -33.47 -29.48
C TYR A 45 -7.54 -32.51 -28.45
N LYS A 46 -7.88 -31.27 -28.85
CA LYS A 46 -8.61 -30.32 -27.98
C LYS A 46 -9.97 -30.88 -27.57
N SER A 47 -10.71 -31.46 -28.52
CA SER A 47 -12.01 -32.10 -28.28
C SER A 47 -11.89 -33.27 -27.29
N ILE A 48 -10.82 -34.06 -27.36
CA ILE A 48 -10.52 -35.13 -26.40
C ILE A 48 -10.24 -34.56 -25.00
N LEU A 49 -9.43 -33.49 -24.90
CA LEU A 49 -9.17 -32.82 -23.63
C LEU A 49 -10.43 -32.21 -23.01
N GLU A 50 -11.38 -31.73 -23.82
CA GLU A 50 -12.63 -31.17 -23.31
C GLU A 50 -13.61 -32.25 -22.83
N LYS A 51 -13.67 -33.39 -23.53
CA LYS A 51 -14.66 -34.44 -23.29
C LYS A 51 -14.21 -35.52 -22.32
N ASN A 52 -12.91 -35.67 -22.09
CA ASN A 52 -12.37 -36.68 -21.18
C ASN A 52 -11.62 -36.03 -20.02
N GLU A 53 -12.28 -35.94 -18.87
CA GLU A 53 -11.73 -35.32 -17.66
C GLU A 53 -10.46 -36.00 -17.15
N GLY A 54 -10.34 -37.33 -17.31
CA GLY A 54 -9.15 -38.07 -16.89
C GLY A 54 -7.92 -37.72 -17.72
N ILE A 55 -8.08 -37.63 -19.04
CA ILE A 55 -7.01 -37.21 -19.96
C ILE A 55 -6.66 -35.73 -19.72
N LYS A 56 -7.67 -34.88 -19.53
CA LYS A 56 -7.48 -33.47 -19.19
C LYS A 56 -6.66 -33.29 -17.91
N GLY A 57 -7.04 -33.98 -16.83
CA GLY A 57 -6.37 -33.91 -15.54
C GLY A 57 -4.91 -34.34 -15.62
N TYR A 58 -4.62 -35.43 -16.33
CA TYR A 58 -3.24 -35.88 -16.54
C TYR A 58 -2.41 -34.86 -17.35
N TYR A 59 -2.97 -34.32 -18.44
CA TYR A 59 -2.31 -33.33 -19.28
C TYR A 59 -2.01 -32.04 -18.49
N THR A 60 -3.00 -31.50 -17.77
CA THR A 60 -2.83 -30.29 -16.95
C THR A 60 -1.79 -30.52 -15.85
N SER A 61 -1.86 -31.63 -15.12
CA SER A 61 -0.88 -31.92 -14.06
C SER A 61 0.55 -32.05 -14.59
N SER A 62 0.73 -32.71 -15.73
CA SER A 62 2.04 -32.85 -16.38
C SER A 62 2.58 -31.49 -16.85
N PHE A 63 1.71 -30.67 -17.44
CA PHE A 63 2.05 -29.33 -17.90
C PHE A 63 2.41 -28.40 -16.74
N ASP A 64 1.60 -28.37 -15.69
CA ASP A 64 1.84 -27.55 -14.50
C ASP A 64 3.14 -27.93 -13.80
N THR A 65 3.46 -29.23 -13.75
CA THR A 65 4.73 -29.73 -13.20
C THR A 65 5.91 -29.25 -14.05
N ALA A 66 5.82 -29.34 -15.37
CA ALA A 66 6.87 -28.89 -16.27
C ALA A 66 7.10 -27.38 -16.17
N VAL A 67 6.04 -26.58 -16.13
CA VAL A 67 6.11 -25.12 -15.94
C VAL A 67 6.71 -24.78 -14.58
N SER A 68 6.26 -25.44 -13.52
CA SER A 68 6.78 -25.21 -12.16
C SER A 68 8.29 -25.47 -12.09
N HIS A 69 8.77 -26.58 -12.66
CA HIS A 69 10.19 -26.88 -12.73
C HIS A 69 10.97 -25.90 -13.62
N ALA A 70 10.37 -25.43 -14.73
CA ALA A 70 11.00 -24.44 -15.59
C ALA A 70 11.21 -23.12 -14.85
N VAL A 71 10.20 -22.65 -14.12
CA VAL A 71 10.28 -21.42 -13.30
C VAL A 71 11.31 -21.59 -12.18
N GLU A 72 11.25 -22.68 -11.43
CA GLU A 72 12.19 -22.93 -10.34
C GLU A 72 13.65 -22.98 -10.82
N ASN A 73 13.89 -23.62 -11.96
CA ASN A 73 15.23 -23.67 -12.57
C ASN A 73 15.66 -22.32 -13.13
N HIS A 74 14.74 -21.57 -13.73
CA HIS A 74 15.01 -20.20 -14.19
C HIS A 74 15.43 -19.33 -13.02
N ASP A 75 14.68 -19.35 -11.92
CA ASP A 75 14.96 -18.52 -10.75
C ASP A 75 16.27 -18.92 -10.08
N LYS A 76 16.56 -20.22 -9.96
CA LYS A 76 17.86 -20.71 -9.47
C LYS A 76 19.02 -20.21 -10.34
N LYS A 77 18.90 -20.32 -11.68
CA LYS A 77 19.94 -19.85 -12.61
C LYS A 77 20.08 -18.33 -12.58
N PHE A 78 18.97 -17.61 -12.53
CA PHE A 78 18.97 -16.16 -12.41
C PHE A 78 19.68 -15.72 -11.14
N MET A 79 19.33 -16.32 -9.99
CA MET A 79 19.95 -16.01 -8.70
C MET A 79 21.43 -16.40 -8.63
N ALA A 80 21.85 -17.47 -9.31
CA ALA A 80 23.23 -17.93 -9.30
C ALA A 80 24.15 -17.18 -10.28
N GLU A 81 23.65 -16.81 -11.47
CA GLU A 81 24.50 -16.30 -12.56
C GLU A 81 24.28 -14.81 -12.83
N LYS A 82 23.02 -14.39 -12.98
CA LYS A 82 22.68 -13.02 -13.41
C LYS A 82 22.57 -12.05 -12.25
N PHE A 83 21.97 -12.48 -11.14
CA PHE A 83 21.75 -11.65 -9.97
C PHE A 83 23.06 -11.14 -9.35
N PRO A 84 24.13 -11.94 -9.16
CA PRO A 84 25.39 -11.43 -8.62
C PRO A 84 26.03 -10.40 -9.56
N THR A 85 25.97 -10.63 -10.87
CA THR A 85 26.49 -9.69 -11.87
C THR A 85 25.76 -8.34 -11.81
N LEU A 86 24.42 -8.37 -11.77
CA LEU A 86 23.60 -7.16 -11.66
C LEU A 86 23.81 -6.44 -10.32
N LEU A 87 24.00 -7.21 -9.25
CA LEU A 87 24.30 -6.66 -7.93
C LEU A 87 25.67 -5.99 -7.91
N GLU A 88 26.69 -6.62 -8.50
CA GLU A 88 28.02 -6.02 -8.66
C GLU A 88 28.01 -4.77 -9.52
N GLU A 89 27.27 -4.76 -10.64
CA GLU A 89 27.12 -3.58 -11.49
C GLU A 89 26.43 -2.44 -10.73
N ALA A 90 25.36 -2.74 -9.98
CA ALA A 90 24.66 -1.75 -9.17
C ALA A 90 25.52 -1.23 -8.00
N ILE A 91 26.30 -2.11 -7.36
CA ILE A 91 27.27 -1.72 -6.32
C ILE A 91 28.35 -0.85 -6.95
N LYS A 92 28.97 -1.22 -8.07
CA LYS A 92 29.99 -0.41 -8.76
C LYS A 92 29.45 0.95 -9.18
N ALA A 93 28.24 1.00 -9.73
CA ALA A 93 27.57 2.24 -10.10
C ALA A 93 27.30 3.15 -8.89
N LYS A 94 27.00 2.57 -7.72
CA LYS A 94 26.80 3.34 -6.47
C LYS A 94 28.08 3.62 -5.68
N SER A 95 29.12 2.80 -5.81
CA SER A 95 30.25 2.74 -4.87
C SER A 95 31.52 3.45 -5.33
N LEU A 96 31.53 4.13 -6.49
CA LEU A 96 32.70 4.91 -6.95
C LEU A 96 33.99 4.07 -7.12
N GLU A 97 33.91 2.75 -7.28
CA GLU A 97 35.07 1.90 -7.60
C GLU A 97 35.23 1.82 -9.13
N GLY A 98 36.18 2.62 -9.64
CA GLY A 98 36.52 2.72 -11.07
C GLY A 98 36.76 4.14 -11.60
N LEU A 99 36.52 5.16 -10.78
CA LEU A 99 36.71 6.58 -11.13
C LEU A 99 38.15 7.04 -10.82
N THR A 100 38.71 7.90 -11.67
CA THR A 100 40.02 8.55 -11.43
C THR A 100 39.99 9.41 -10.16
N PRO A 101 41.13 9.74 -9.52
CA PRO A 101 41.16 10.50 -8.27
C PRO A 101 40.33 11.79 -8.30
N GLU A 102 40.36 12.50 -9.42
CA GLU A 102 39.61 13.73 -9.67
C GLU A 102 38.09 13.51 -9.66
N GLN A 103 37.62 12.36 -10.13
CA GLN A 103 36.19 12.04 -10.18
C GLN A 103 35.65 11.60 -8.82
N LYS A 104 36.49 11.00 -7.97
CA LYS A 104 36.15 10.74 -6.55
C LYS A 104 36.00 12.03 -5.79
N GLU A 105 36.94 12.95 -5.96
CA GLU A 105 36.87 14.28 -5.34
C GLU A 105 35.64 15.06 -5.82
N ILE A 106 35.29 14.99 -7.11
CA ILE A 106 34.05 15.59 -7.62
C ILE A 106 32.80 14.96 -7.01
N ALA A 107 32.78 13.64 -6.80
CA ALA A 107 31.64 12.95 -6.21
C ALA A 107 31.48 13.30 -4.72
N GLU A 108 32.58 13.33 -3.96
CA GLU A 108 32.59 13.77 -2.55
C GLU A 108 32.21 15.25 -2.44
N LEU A 109 32.74 16.12 -3.30
CA LEU A 109 32.36 17.52 -3.35
C LEU A 109 30.90 17.72 -3.73
N LYS A 110 30.34 16.89 -4.62
CA LYS A 110 28.91 16.92 -4.95
C LYS A 110 28.06 16.46 -3.79
N ALA A 111 28.41 15.34 -3.15
CA ALA A 111 27.70 14.83 -1.98
C ALA A 111 27.74 15.84 -0.82
N TRP A 112 28.91 16.45 -0.59
CA TRP A 112 29.06 17.52 0.40
C TRP A 112 28.23 18.75 0.04
N LYS A 113 28.20 19.16 -1.23
CA LYS A 113 27.36 20.29 -1.68
C LYS A 113 25.88 19.99 -1.52
N GLU A 114 25.42 18.80 -1.91
CA GLU A 114 24.01 18.41 -1.79
C GLU A 114 23.58 18.34 -0.32
N GLN A 115 24.44 17.79 0.54
CA GLN A 115 24.22 17.81 1.99
C GLN A 115 24.20 19.24 2.54
N ALA A 116 25.18 20.08 2.17
CA ALA A 116 25.24 21.47 2.63
C ALA A 116 24.06 22.31 2.11
N GLU A 117 23.58 22.06 0.89
CA GLU A 117 22.39 22.72 0.35
C GLU A 117 21.13 22.28 1.09
N LYS A 118 21.01 20.99 1.40
CA LYS A 118 19.89 20.47 2.21
C LYS A 118 19.90 21.06 3.62
N GLU A 119 21.05 21.04 4.30
CA GLU A 119 21.19 21.64 5.63
C GLU A 119 20.90 23.15 5.62
N LYS A 120 21.33 23.86 4.57
CA LYS A 120 21.03 25.29 4.41
C LYS A 120 19.54 25.54 4.14
N ALA A 121 18.89 24.70 3.33
CA ALA A 121 17.46 24.79 3.08
C ALA A 121 16.67 24.54 4.36
N GLU A 122 17.01 23.50 5.11
CA GLU A 122 16.41 23.18 6.41
C GLU A 122 16.63 24.32 7.42
N ALA A 123 17.85 24.86 7.52
CA ALA A 123 18.16 25.99 8.40
C ALA A 123 17.39 27.26 8.00
N GLY A 124 17.21 27.52 6.69
CA GLY A 124 16.43 28.64 6.18
C GLY A 124 14.94 28.51 6.51
N ILE A 125 14.37 27.32 6.32
CA ILE A 125 12.98 27.00 6.69
C ILE A 125 12.80 27.15 8.20
N LYS A 126 13.68 26.56 9.02
CA LYS A 126 13.64 26.70 10.48
C LYS A 126 13.73 28.17 10.91
N ALA A 127 14.68 28.94 10.37
CA ALA A 127 14.83 30.35 10.71
C ALA A 127 13.58 31.18 10.36
N LYS A 128 12.99 30.95 9.17
CA LYS A 128 11.74 31.60 8.74
C LYS A 128 10.62 31.31 9.73
N TYR A 129 10.43 30.05 10.11
CA TYR A 129 9.32 29.66 10.96
C TYR A 129 9.55 29.91 12.45
N SER A 130 10.80 29.92 12.94
CA SER A 130 11.16 30.45 14.25
C SER A 130 10.80 31.92 14.39
N LYS A 131 10.98 32.72 13.31
CA LYS A 131 10.54 34.11 13.28
C LYS A 131 9.02 34.22 13.33
N VAL A 132 8.29 33.43 12.54
CA VAL A 132 6.81 33.39 12.57
C VAL A 132 6.27 33.00 13.95
N LEU A 133 6.89 32.02 14.62
CA LEU A 133 6.54 31.64 16.00
C LEU A 133 6.79 32.79 16.98
N SER A 134 7.93 33.45 16.85
CA SER A 134 8.29 34.62 17.68
C SER A 134 7.31 35.76 17.48
N ASP A 135 6.92 36.05 16.24
CA ASP A 135 5.92 37.08 15.89
C ASP A 135 4.53 36.73 16.45
N LYS A 136 4.20 35.44 16.59
CA LYS A 136 2.98 34.94 17.24
C LYS A 136 3.07 34.86 18.77
N GLY A 137 4.15 35.37 19.37
CA GLY A 137 4.32 35.48 20.82
C GLY A 137 5.02 34.28 21.48
N ILE A 138 5.44 33.28 20.71
CA ILE A 138 6.18 32.12 21.21
C ILE A 138 7.67 32.39 21.10
N LYS A 139 8.28 32.77 22.22
CA LYS A 139 9.71 33.17 22.27
C LYS A 139 10.70 32.00 22.34
N ASN A 140 10.22 30.79 22.65
CA ASN A 140 11.09 29.62 22.67
C ASN A 140 11.27 29.08 21.24
N THR A 141 12.43 29.35 20.66
CA THR A 141 12.79 28.93 19.32
C THR A 141 13.00 27.42 19.21
N GLU A 142 13.28 26.71 20.29
CA GLU A 142 13.47 25.24 20.30
C GLU A 142 12.18 24.48 19.97
N ILE A 143 11.01 25.14 20.10
CA ILE A 143 9.73 24.56 19.71
C ILE A 143 9.72 24.24 18.21
N ILE A 144 10.47 24.97 17.39
CA ILE A 144 10.54 24.70 15.95
C ILE A 144 11.14 23.32 15.64
N ASP A 145 12.08 22.84 16.47
CA ASP A 145 12.74 21.56 16.27
C ASP A 145 11.82 20.37 16.61
N LEU A 146 10.75 20.63 17.37
CA LEU A 146 9.70 19.66 17.68
C LEU A 146 8.59 19.64 16.63
N ILE A 147 8.59 20.60 15.71
CA ILE A 147 7.59 20.72 14.65
C ILE A 147 8.13 20.07 13.38
N LYS A 148 7.40 19.09 12.85
CA LYS A 148 7.71 18.50 11.54
C LYS A 148 7.35 19.49 10.43
N LEU A 149 8.36 20.21 9.95
CA LEU A 149 8.25 21.09 8.79
C LEU A 149 8.38 20.27 7.50
N SER A 150 7.72 20.77 6.46
CA SER A 150 7.67 20.21 5.11
C SER A 150 8.13 21.24 4.09
N ASP A 151 8.28 20.84 2.83
CA ASP A 151 8.62 21.78 1.74
C ASP A 151 7.44 22.69 1.34
N ASN A 152 6.24 22.43 1.87
CA ASN A 152 5.04 23.21 1.57
C ASN A 152 4.82 24.30 2.63
N ASP A 153 4.90 25.55 2.18
CA ASP A 153 4.77 26.73 3.04
C ASP A 153 3.39 26.85 3.74
N GLU A 154 2.31 26.49 3.06
CA GLU A 154 0.94 26.54 3.60
C GLU A 154 0.75 25.49 4.70
N THR A 155 1.29 24.30 4.48
CA THR A 155 1.23 23.20 5.46
C THR A 155 1.96 23.56 6.74
N ASN A 156 3.15 24.15 6.63
CA ASN A 156 3.95 24.60 7.77
C ASN A 156 3.24 25.71 8.56
N THR A 157 2.63 26.66 7.86
CA THR A 157 1.86 27.75 8.49
C THR A 157 0.68 27.18 9.28
N ALA A 158 -0.09 26.25 8.70
CA ALA A 158 -1.20 25.61 9.37
C ALA A 158 -0.78 24.78 10.59
N VAL A 159 0.37 24.10 10.54
CA VAL A 159 0.90 23.35 11.69
C VAL A 159 1.33 24.32 12.80
N ILE A 160 2.00 25.41 12.46
CA ILE A 160 2.40 26.44 13.43
C ILE A 160 1.20 27.08 14.09
N ASP A 161 0.16 27.40 13.33
CA ASP A 161 -1.08 27.96 13.88
C ASP A 161 -1.76 26.99 14.86
N LYS A 162 -1.76 25.68 14.55
CA LYS A 162 -2.27 24.67 15.49
C LYS A 162 -1.45 24.61 16.78
N VAL A 163 -0.13 24.64 16.67
CA VAL A 163 0.78 24.63 17.84
C VAL A 163 0.57 25.89 18.70
N VAL A 164 0.48 27.07 18.06
CA VAL A 164 0.22 28.33 18.74
C VAL A 164 -1.12 28.31 19.46
N ASN A 165 -2.17 27.83 18.81
CA ASN A 165 -3.50 27.72 19.41
C ASN A 165 -3.51 26.74 20.59
N LEU A 166 -2.82 25.60 20.48
CA LEU A 166 -2.71 24.62 21.56
C LEU A 166 -2.00 25.20 22.79
N ILE A 167 -0.89 25.90 22.58
CA ILE A 167 -0.12 26.55 23.65
C ILE A 167 -0.95 27.65 24.31
N ASN A 168 -1.58 28.52 23.51
CA ASN A 168 -2.43 29.59 24.04
C ASN A 168 -3.63 29.05 24.82
N SER A 169 -4.27 28.00 24.34
CA SER A 169 -5.38 27.34 25.05
C SER A 169 -4.92 26.76 26.39
N SER A 170 -3.75 26.09 26.41
CA SER A 170 -3.16 25.53 27.62
C SER A 170 -2.79 26.61 28.64
N ILE A 171 -2.26 27.76 28.17
CA ILE A 171 -1.96 28.92 29.02
C ILE A 171 -3.26 29.50 29.59
N GLN A 172 -4.29 29.70 28.76
CA GLN A 172 -5.58 30.24 29.21
C GLN A 172 -6.24 29.33 30.25
N GLU A 173 -6.19 28.01 30.06
CA GLU A 173 -6.68 27.04 31.03
C GLU A 173 -5.87 27.09 32.34
N GLY A 174 -4.54 27.15 32.26
CA GLY A 174 -3.68 27.29 33.43
C GLY A 174 -3.91 28.60 34.21
N VAL A 175 -4.12 29.71 33.50
CA VAL A 175 -4.48 31.01 34.09
C VAL A 175 -5.87 30.93 34.74
N LYS A 176 -6.85 30.34 34.05
CA LYS A 176 -8.20 30.13 34.61
C LYS A 176 -8.17 29.24 35.85
N ASN A 177 -7.35 28.20 35.90
CA ASN A 177 -7.25 27.35 37.09
C ASN A 177 -6.54 28.07 38.25
N LYS A 178 -5.54 28.92 37.97
CA LYS A 178 -4.82 29.68 39.00
C LYS A 178 -5.59 30.89 39.53
N PHE A 179 -6.34 31.58 38.66
CA PHE A 179 -7.05 32.82 38.98
C PHE A 179 -8.57 32.66 39.05
N GLY A 180 -9.17 31.65 38.45
CA GLY A 180 -10.62 31.44 38.43
C GLY A 180 -11.15 30.79 39.71
N ASP A 181 -10.43 29.80 40.25
CA ASP A 181 -10.87 29.07 41.45
C ASP A 181 -10.39 29.70 42.77
N ASN A 182 -9.38 30.57 42.71
CA ASN A 182 -8.80 31.27 43.88
C ASN A 182 -8.82 32.81 43.76
N ALA A 183 -9.53 33.39 42.77
CA ALA A 183 -9.76 34.83 42.78
C ALA A 183 -10.57 35.22 44.02
N TYR A 184 -10.02 36.13 44.82
CA TYR A 184 -10.76 36.82 45.86
C TYR A 184 -12.04 37.41 45.25
N THR A 185 -13.18 36.82 45.61
CA THR A 185 -14.49 37.45 45.41
C THR A 185 -14.60 38.49 46.52
N PRO A 186 -14.61 39.81 46.21
CA PRO A 186 -14.84 40.81 47.23
C PRO A 186 -16.14 40.47 47.95
N PRO A 187 -16.17 40.50 49.29
CA PRO A 187 -17.40 40.24 50.02
C PRO A 187 -18.46 41.21 49.49
N SER A 188 -19.58 40.68 49.04
CA SER A 188 -20.77 41.48 48.74
C SER A 188 -21.01 42.34 49.98
N GLN A 189 -20.94 43.67 49.84
CA GLN A 189 -21.42 44.55 50.89
C GLN A 189 -22.92 44.27 51.00
N GLU A 190 -23.30 43.37 51.90
CA GLU A 190 -24.60 43.47 52.53
C GLU A 190 -24.62 44.86 53.15
N VAL A 191 -25.34 45.77 52.49
CA VAL A 191 -25.75 47.04 53.06
C VAL A 191 -26.60 46.67 54.27
N ASN A 192 -25.93 46.49 55.40
CA ASN A 192 -26.55 46.36 56.70
C ASN A 192 -27.23 47.71 56.91
N LYS A 193 -28.54 47.75 56.64
CA LYS A 193 -29.36 48.96 56.80
C LYS A 193 -29.28 49.33 58.27
N ASP A 194 -28.41 50.28 58.57
CA ASP A 194 -28.23 50.82 59.91
C ASP A 194 -29.61 51.26 60.42
N PRO A 195 -30.09 50.74 61.57
CA PRO A 195 -31.43 51.04 62.08
C PRO A 195 -31.64 52.55 62.28
N LEU A 196 -30.58 53.33 62.45
CA LEU A 196 -30.63 54.79 62.50
C LEU A 196 -31.07 55.43 61.17
N ILE A 197 -30.65 54.88 60.02
CA ILE A 197 -31.05 55.38 58.69
C ILE A 197 -32.52 55.05 58.41
N SER A 198 -33.00 53.91 58.92
CA SER A 198 -34.42 53.52 58.76
C SER A 198 -35.34 54.40 59.61
N GLN A 199 -34.93 54.77 60.83
CA GLN A 199 -35.66 55.71 61.69
C GLN A 199 -35.62 57.14 61.15
N LEU A 200 -34.50 57.59 60.57
CA LEU A 200 -34.41 58.91 59.94
C LEU A 200 -35.38 59.04 58.74
N ASN A 201 -35.51 57.98 57.93
CA ASN A 201 -36.38 57.97 56.75
C ASN A 201 -37.88 57.93 57.12
N GLU A 202 -38.26 57.27 58.23
CA GLU A 202 -39.63 57.36 58.78
C GLU A 202 -39.95 58.76 59.30
N ILE A 203 -39.02 59.40 60.01
CA ILE A 203 -39.21 60.76 60.55
C ILE A 203 -39.26 61.82 59.42
N MET A 204 -38.50 61.60 58.33
CA MET A 204 -38.47 62.48 57.17
C MET A 204 -39.57 62.18 56.14
N GLY A 205 -40.43 61.18 56.37
CA GLY A 205 -41.58 60.88 55.52
C GLY A 205 -41.24 60.41 54.10
N VAL A 206 -40.05 59.84 53.89
CA VAL A 206 -39.62 59.31 52.60
C VAL A 206 -39.86 57.81 52.59
N LYS A 207 -40.86 57.36 51.82
CA LYS A 207 -41.01 55.93 51.46
C LYS A 207 -40.04 55.55 50.35
#